data_AF-A0ABD1HIN0-F1
#
_entry.id   AF-A0ABD1HIN0-F1
#
_cell.length_a   1.000
_cell.length_b   1.000
_cell.length_c   1.000
_cell.angle_alpha   90.00
_cell.angle_beta   90.00
_cell.angle_gamma   90.00
#
_symmetry.space_group_name_H-M   'P 1'
#
loop_
_entity.id
_entity.type
_entity.pdbx_description
1 polymer ?
#
loop_
_entity_poly.entity_id
_entity_poly.type
_entity_poly.pdbx_seq_one_letter_code
_entity_poly.pdbx_strand_id
1 'polypeptide(L)' 'MKKKRSNCGIFMNICNGYRLRPSQIASGPRVEIGGQDFRTLHTLVLVDADSPSPGHPYLRDYLHWLVTDIPSSTGPSFGE' A
#
# COMPACT_ATOMS: atom_id res chain seq x y z
N MET A 1 -27.70 -10.15 12.89
CA MET A 1 -26.36 -10.18 12.26
C MET A 1 -25.87 -8.74 12.07
N LYS A 2 -25.07 -8.19 13.00
CA LYS A 2 -24.58 -6.80 12.92
C LYS A 2 -23.28 -6.79 12.10
N LYS A 3 -23.34 -6.34 10.84
CA LYS A 3 -22.16 -6.12 10.01
C LYS A 3 -21.36 -4.96 10.62
N LYS A 4 -20.28 -5.29 11.34
CA LYS A 4 -19.31 -4.31 11.86
C LYS A 4 -18.79 -3.54 10.63
N ARG A 5 -19.21 -2.29 10.47
CA ARG A 5 -18.61 -1.41 9.46
C ARG A 5 -17.14 -1.27 9.87
N SER A 6 -16.23 -1.64 8.98
CA SER A 6 -14.81 -1.33 9.14
C SER A 6 -14.68 0.18 9.26
N ASN A 7 -13.83 0.67 10.18
CA ASN A 7 -13.56 2.09 10.43
C ASN A 7 -12.78 2.76 9.29
N CYS A 8 -13.08 2.42 8.03
CA CYS A 8 -12.48 3.00 6.82
C CYS A 8 -13.07 4.39 6.54
N GLY A 9 -13.09 5.28 7.54
CA GLY A 9 -13.79 6.57 7.44
C GLY A 9 -13.35 7.67 8.40
N ILE A 10 -12.45 7.40 9.36
CA ILE A 10 -12.00 8.43 10.33
C ILE A 10 -10.61 8.98 9.99
N PHE A 11 -9.85 8.28 9.15
CA PHE A 11 -8.70 8.75 8.37
C PHE A 11 -8.78 8.03 7.01
N MET A 12 -8.29 8.62 5.91
CA MET A 12 -8.30 7.97 4.57
C MET A 12 -7.37 6.73 4.56
N ASN A 13 -7.83 5.65 5.19
CA ASN A 13 -7.15 4.37 5.24
C ASN A 13 -7.44 3.59 3.96
N ILE A 14 -6.41 2.96 3.41
CA ILE A 14 -6.55 2.06 2.27
C ILE A 14 -7.14 0.75 2.78
N CYS A 15 -8.25 0.32 2.19
CA CYS A 15 -8.97 -0.89 2.56
C CYS A 15 -9.05 -1.82 1.34
N ASN A 16 -8.82 -3.11 1.53
CA ASN A 16 -8.79 -4.09 0.44
C ASN A 16 -10.09 -4.07 -0.38
N GLY A 17 -9.94 -3.98 -1.71
CA GLY A 17 -11.06 -3.92 -2.66
C GLY A 17 -11.84 -2.61 -2.68
N TYR A 18 -11.45 -1.60 -1.89
CA TYR A 18 -12.10 -0.30 -1.90
C TYR A 18 -11.59 0.56 -3.06
N ARG A 19 -12.52 1.16 -3.81
CA ARG A 19 -12.17 2.03 -4.94
C ARG A 19 -11.77 3.42 -4.43
N LEU A 20 -10.57 3.85 -4.78
CA LEU A 20 -10.06 5.19 -4.51
C LEU A 20 -10.04 6.01 -5.80
N ARG A 21 -10.28 7.31 -5.70
CA ARG A 21 -10.08 8.24 -6.83
C ARG A 21 -8.59 8.53 -6.96
N PRO A 22 -8.05 8.72 -8.18
CA PRO A 22 -6.64 9.10 -8.37
C PRO A 22 -6.24 10.33 -7.55
N SER A 23 -7.13 11.32 -7.41
CA SER A 23 -6.90 12.51 -6.59
C SER A 23 -6.69 12.24 -5.09
N GLN A 24 -7.17 11.10 -4.58
CA GLN A 24 -7.01 10.70 -3.17
C GLN A 24 -5.65 10.02 -2.91
N ILE A 25 -4.98 9.53 -3.95
CA ILE A 25 -3.73 8.77 -3.89
C ILE A 25 -2.60 9.45 -4.67
N ALA A 26 -2.75 10.74 -5.00
CA ALA A 26 -1.75 11.51 -5.71
C ALA A 26 -0.48 11.72 -4.86
N SER A 27 -0.64 11.84 -3.53
CA SER A 27 0.47 11.76 -2.58
C SER A 27 0.70 10.32 -2.15
N GLY A 28 1.96 9.93 -1.95
CA GLY A 28 2.30 8.62 -1.39
C GLY A 28 1.61 8.38 -0.04
N PRO A 29 1.07 7.18 0.22
CA PRO A 29 0.39 6.90 1.48
C PRO A 29 1.39 6.80 2.64
N ARG A 30 0.91 7.11 3.85
CA ARG A 30 1.63 6.75 5.07
C ARG A 30 1.49 5.24 5.29
N VAL A 31 2.61 4.55 5.42
CA VAL A 31 2.67 3.10 5.66
C VAL A 31 3.29 2.87 7.03
N GLU A 32 2.59 2.09 7.86
CA GLU A 32 3.06 1.66 9.18
C GLU A 32 3.23 0.15 9.15
N ILE A 33 4.44 -0.31 9.44
CA ILE A 33 4.77 -1.73 9.48
C ILE A 33 4.77 -2.17 10.95
N GLY A 34 3.98 -3.18 11.29
CA GLY A 34 3.98 -3.76 12.63
C GLY A 34 5.28 -4.52 12.94
N GLY A 35 5.41 -5.01 14.16
CA GLY A 35 6.57 -5.79 14.61
C GLY A 35 7.06 -5.37 15.99
N GLN A 36 7.98 -6.15 16.57
CA GLN A 36 8.51 -5.91 17.92
C GLN A 36 10.01 -5.61 17.94
N ASP A 37 10.74 -5.90 16.85
CA ASP A 37 12.18 -5.68 16.77
C ASP A 37 12.64 -5.08 15.43
N PHE A 38 13.77 -4.37 15.45
CA PHE A 38 14.37 -3.74 14.27
C PHE A 38 15.27 -4.70 13.46
N ARG A 39 15.28 -5.99 13.81
CA ARG A 39 16.13 -6.99 13.15
C ARG A 39 15.50 -7.56 11.91
N THR A 40 14.17 -7.56 11.85
CA THR A 40 13.44 -7.98 10.65
C THR A 40 13.33 -6.79 9.70
N LEU A 41 13.78 -6.99 8.48
CA LEU A 41 13.68 -6.01 7.40
C LEU A 41 12.53 -6.39 6.47
N HIS A 42 11.85 -5.37 5.96
CA HIS A 42 10.68 -5.52 5.10
C HIS A 42 10.93 -4.80 3.77
N THR A 43 10.31 -5.33 2.72
CA THR A 43 10.27 -4.70 1.40
C THR A 43 8.82 -4.31 1.10
N LEU A 44 8.61 -3.04 0.76
CA LEU A 44 7.31 -2.54 0.30
C LEU A 44 7.30 -2.54 -1.23
N VAL A 45 6.28 -3.17 -1.81
CA VAL A 45 6.06 -3.22 -3.26
C VAL A 45 4.63 -2.80 -3.55
N LEU A 46 4.45 -1.75 -4.36
CA LEU A 46 3.16 -1.34 -4.91
C LEU A 46 3.20 -1.49 -6.43
N VAL A 47 2.35 -2.37 -6.93
CA VAL A 47 2.32 -2.80 -8.34
C VAL A 47 0.90 -2.74 -8.87
N ASP A 48 0.77 -2.30 -10.13
CA ASP A 48 -0.47 -2.39 -10.91
C ASP A 48 -0.39 -3.56 -11.91
N ALA A 49 -1.11 -4.65 -11.60
CA ALA A 49 -1.15 -5.86 -12.42
C ALA A 49 -1.93 -5.68 -13.74
N ASP A 50 -2.71 -4.60 -13.84
CA ASP A 50 -3.69 -4.36 -14.89
C ASP A 50 -3.27 -3.22 -15.82
N SER A 51 -1.99 -2.82 -15.83
CA SER A 51 -1.53 -1.67 -16.63
C SER A 51 -1.40 -1.97 -18.14
N PRO A 52 -1.82 -1.05 -19.03
CA PRO A 52 -2.50 0.23 -18.74
C PRO A 52 -4.01 0.09 -18.52
N SER A 53 -4.60 -1.06 -18.83
CA SER A 53 -6.00 -1.33 -18.55
C SER A 53 -6.27 -2.81 -18.27
N PRO A 54 -7.23 -3.16 -17.40
CA PRO A 54 -7.54 -4.56 -17.06
C PRO A 54 -7.94 -5.42 -18.27
N GLY A 55 -8.50 -4.80 -19.30
CA GLY A 55 -8.90 -5.50 -20.54
C GLY A 55 -7.75 -5.74 -21.52
N HIS A 56 -6.66 -4.99 -21.41
CA HIS A 56 -5.47 -5.14 -22.25
C HIS A 56 -4.20 -4.83 -21.44
N PRO A 57 -3.83 -5.71 -20.50
CA PRO A 57 -2.75 -5.43 -19.58
C PRO A 57 -1.42 -5.91 -20.19
N TYR A 58 -0.84 -5.15 -21.14
CA TYR A 58 0.42 -5.53 -21.79
C TYR A 58 1.66 -4.99 -21.06
N LEU A 59 1.47 -4.12 -20.06
CA LEU A 59 2.50 -3.64 -19.13
C LEU A 59 2.23 -4.19 -17.74
N ARG A 60 1.87 -5.48 -17.64
CA ARG A 60 1.57 -6.13 -16.36
C ARG A 60 2.68 -5.90 -15.37
N ASP A 61 2.27 -5.85 -14.12
CA ASP A 61 3.14 -5.65 -12.98
C ASP A 61 3.91 -4.32 -13.04
N TYR A 62 3.20 -3.26 -13.44
CA TYR A 62 3.75 -1.92 -13.47
C TYR A 62 4.10 -1.45 -12.05
N LEU A 63 5.38 -1.24 -11.80
CA LEU A 63 5.90 -0.86 -10.49
C LEU A 63 5.65 0.61 -10.20
N HIS A 64 4.78 0.89 -9.22
CA HIS A 64 4.53 2.24 -8.72
C HIS A 64 5.47 2.63 -7.59
N TRP A 65 5.80 1.68 -6.71
CA TRP A 65 6.65 1.95 -5.57
C TRP A 65 7.44 0.72 -5.15
N LEU A 66 8.72 0.90 -4.89
CA LEU A 66 9.62 -0.08 -4.33
C LEU A 66 10.46 0.62 -3.26
N VAL A 67 10.44 0.07 -2.06
CA VAL A 67 11.32 0.48 -0.96
C VAL A 67 11.80 -0.78 -0.26
N THR A 68 13.10 -0.88 -0.04
CA THR A 68 13.77 -2.03 0.56
C THR A 68 14.28 -1.71 1.96
N ASP A 69 14.73 -2.74 2.67
CA ASP A 69 15.41 -2.61 3.96
C ASP A 69 14.68 -1.79 5.03
N ILE A 70 13.34 -1.81 5.04
CA ILE A 70 12.53 -1.10 6.03
C ILE A 70 12.57 -1.87 7.35
N PRO A 71 13.09 -1.30 8.46
CA PRO A 71 13.07 -1.97 9.75
C PRO A 71 11.64 -2.13 10.29
N SER A 72 11.31 -3.23 10.96
CA SER A 72 9.98 -3.39 11.59
C SER A 72 9.66 -2.25 12.56
N SER A 73 8.37 -2.02 12.82
CA SER A 73 7.89 -0.90 13.66
C SER A 73 8.22 0.50 13.12
N THR A 74 8.75 0.61 11.90
CA THR A 74 9.00 1.88 11.20
C THR A 74 8.13 2.00 9.94
N GLY A 75 8.54 2.84 8.99
CA GLY A 75 7.87 3.03 7.71
C GLY A 75 8.87 3.27 6.58
N PRO A 76 8.39 3.41 5.33
CA PRO A 76 9.23 3.46 4.13
C PRO A 76 10.26 4.59 4.11
N SER A 77 10.09 5.64 4.92
CA SER A 77 11.07 6.71 5.07
C SER A 77 12.39 6.27 5.72
N PHE A 78 12.46 5.05 6.27
CA PHE A 78 13.65 4.47 6.89
C PHE A 78 14.27 3.33 6.05
N GLY A 79 13.72 3.05 4.87
CA GLY A 79 14.29 2.11 3.91
C GLY A 79 15.11 2.80 2.82
N GLU A 80 15.73 2.00 1.95
CA GLU A 80 16.47 2.45 0.75
C GLU A 80 15.74 2.12 -0.56
#